data_AF-A0A537VHB5-F1
#
_entry.id   AF-A0A537VHB5-F1
#
_cell.length_a   1.000
_cell.length_b   1.000
_cell.length_c   1.000
_cell.angle_alpha   90.00
_cell.angle_beta   90.00
_cell.angle_gamma   90.00
#
_symmetry.space_group_name_H-M   'P 1'
#
loop_
_entity.id
_entity.type
_entity.pdbx_description
1 polymer ?
#
loop_
_entity_poly.entity_id
_entity_poly.type
_entity_poly.pdbx_seq_one_letter_code
_entity_poly.pdbx_strand_id
1 'polypeptide(L)'
;MGRDSGRSRQGCVRSPIEPVKACSRASAPTYQTLDSNLHRAHLAERGTVRTAPVAVYLRRRRADEPPYELVFLDPPYGFAEPPLSACLADLDAGWLAPEGWTVVLTRGHKSSLPTVPVHWATRRQLRYGDSLLTLYREDRWA
;
A
#
# COMPACT_ATOMS: atom_id res chain seq x y z
N MET A 1 40.10 -8.36 38.29
CA MET A 1 38.68 -8.55 37.92
C MET A 1 38.05 -7.20 37.64
N GLY A 2 37.52 -7.01 36.43
CA GLY A 2 36.84 -5.77 36.00
C GLY A 2 36.66 -5.78 34.49
N ARG A 3 35.66 -6.56 34.04
CA ARG A 3 35.28 -6.80 32.63
C ARG A 3 34.84 -5.49 32.00
N ASP A 4 35.46 -5.08 30.91
CA ASP A 4 35.12 -5.37 29.50
C ASP A 4 33.99 -4.48 28.94
N SER A 5 34.31 -4.02 27.74
CA SER A 5 33.69 -3.09 26.81
C SER A 5 32.25 -3.41 26.40
N GLY A 6 31.48 -2.37 26.04
CA GLY A 6 30.08 -2.54 25.60
C GLY A 6 29.49 -1.31 24.92
N ARG A 7 30.10 -0.89 23.81
CA ARG A 7 29.57 0.11 22.88
C ARG A 7 28.32 -0.48 22.19
N SER A 8 27.11 -0.20 22.68
CA SER A 8 25.87 -0.59 21.97
C SER A 8 25.61 0.33 20.79
N ARG A 9 26.08 -0.13 19.63
CA ARG A 9 25.63 0.31 18.31
C ARG A 9 24.29 -0.37 17.99
N GLN A 10 23.41 0.39 17.35
CA GLN A 10 22.47 -0.05 16.31
C GLN A 10 21.29 -0.96 16.71
N GLY A 11 20.10 -0.36 16.61
CA GLY A 11 18.88 -1.04 16.20
C GLY A 11 18.20 -0.20 15.13
N CYS A 12 18.81 -0.09 13.95
CA CYS A 12 18.15 0.51 12.79
C CYS A 12 17.04 -0.45 12.36
N VAL A 13 15.80 -0.14 12.70
CA VAL A 13 14.61 -0.87 12.25
C VAL A 13 14.50 -0.65 10.74
N ARG A 14 15.08 -1.58 9.96
CA ARG A 14 14.90 -1.63 8.52
C ARG A 14 13.56 -2.34 8.25
N SER A 15 12.45 -1.60 8.29
CA SER A 15 11.22 -2.08 7.65
C SER A 15 11.47 -2.15 6.14
N PRO A 16 11.20 -3.27 5.47
CA PRO A 16 11.15 -3.31 4.03
C PRO A 16 9.90 -2.54 3.59
N ILE A 17 10.09 -1.27 3.25
CA ILE A 17 9.09 -0.50 2.50
C ILE A 17 9.08 -1.10 1.10
N GLU A 18 8.19 -2.06 0.83
CA GLU A 18 7.94 -2.55 -0.53
C GLU A 18 6.78 -1.76 -1.13
N PRO A 19 7.02 -0.79 -2.03
CA PRO A 19 5.94 -0.05 -2.66
C PRO A 19 5.25 -0.90 -3.73
N VAL A 20 4.10 -1.47 -3.41
CA VAL A 20 3.19 -2.02 -4.42
C VAL A 20 2.38 -0.90 -5.04
N LYS A 21 2.64 -0.58 -6.32
CA LYS A 21 1.80 0.31 -7.12
C LYS A 21 0.96 -0.52 -8.08
N ALA A 22 -0.35 -0.60 -7.82
CA ALA A 22 -1.29 -1.36 -8.64
C ALA A 22 -1.89 -0.47 -9.75
N CYS A 23 -1.54 -0.71 -11.02
CA CYS A 23 -2.11 -0.02 -12.18
C CYS A 23 -3.22 -0.86 -12.83
N SER A 24 -4.43 -0.32 -12.95
CA SER A 24 -5.63 -1.09 -13.33
C SER A 24 -5.81 -1.42 -14.82
N ARG A 25 -4.84 -1.08 -15.70
CA ARG A 25 -4.77 -1.58 -17.09
C ARG A 25 -3.38 -1.35 -17.67
N ALA A 26 -2.40 -2.18 -17.30
CA ALA A 26 -1.03 -1.96 -17.78
C ALA A 26 -0.91 -2.33 -19.27
N SER A 27 -0.62 -1.34 -20.10
CA SER A 27 -0.10 -1.55 -21.46
C SER A 27 1.39 -1.93 -21.38
N ALA A 28 1.94 -2.56 -22.42
CA ALA A 28 3.37 -2.87 -22.47
C ALA A 28 4.28 -1.64 -22.17
N PRO A 29 3.95 -0.43 -22.67
CA PRO A 29 4.67 0.80 -22.28
C PRO A 29 4.61 1.12 -20.77
N THR A 30 3.48 0.89 -20.09
CA THR A 30 3.36 1.15 -18.65
C THR A 30 4.26 0.22 -17.84
N TYR A 31 4.27 -1.07 -18.19
CA TYR A 31 5.16 -2.04 -17.55
C TYR A 31 6.63 -1.64 -17.73
N GLN A 32 7.05 -1.34 -18.96
CA GLN A 32 8.41 -0.91 -19.26
C GLN A 32 8.82 0.34 -18.49
N THR A 33 7.90 1.29 -18.34
CA THR A 33 8.16 2.52 -17.56
C THR A 33 8.36 2.20 -16.07
N LEU A 34 7.51 1.34 -15.49
CA LEU A 34 7.64 0.94 -14.08
C LEU A 34 8.93 0.15 -13.84
N ASP A 35 9.25 -0.79 -14.72
CA ASP A 35 10.48 -1.58 -14.66
C ASP A 35 11.72 -0.69 -14.78
N SER A 36 11.75 0.23 -15.74
CA SER A 36 12.82 1.22 -15.88
C SER A 36 12.98 2.09 -14.64
N ASN A 37 11.87 2.52 -14.02
CA ASN A 37 11.92 3.30 -12.78
C ASN A 37 12.49 2.49 -11.61
N LEU A 38 12.17 1.19 -11.50
CA LEU A 38 12.78 0.32 -10.48
C LEU A 38 14.30 0.22 -10.66
N HIS A 39 14.77 0.08 -11.89
CA HIS A 39 16.21 0.05 -12.19
C HIS A 39 16.88 1.38 -11.85
N ARG A 40 16.31 2.51 -12.28
CA ARG A 40 16.84 3.85 -12.01
C ARG A 40 16.85 4.22 -10.53
N ALA A 41 15.92 3.67 -9.76
CA ALA A 41 15.84 3.86 -8.31
C ALA A 41 16.70 2.86 -7.52
N HIS A 42 17.41 1.93 -8.20
CA HIS A 42 18.15 0.84 -7.56
C HIS A 42 17.27 -0.06 -6.66
N LEU A 43 16.03 -0.28 -7.09
CA LEU A 43 15.02 -1.11 -6.41
C LEU A 43 14.68 -2.38 -7.17
N ALA A 44 15.30 -2.65 -8.33
CA ALA A 44 14.97 -3.81 -9.17
C ALA A 44 15.08 -5.16 -8.43
N GLU A 45 16.01 -5.30 -7.48
CA GLU A 45 16.14 -6.53 -6.68
C GLU A 45 15.12 -6.66 -5.53
N ARG A 46 14.44 -5.56 -5.18
CA ARG A 46 13.49 -5.49 -4.04
C ARG A 46 12.08 -5.10 -4.45
N GLY A 47 11.82 -4.92 -5.74
CA GLY A 47 10.57 -4.43 -6.28
C GLY A 47 10.09 -5.35 -7.38
N THR A 48 8.80 -5.69 -7.35
CA THR A 48 8.19 -6.52 -8.38
C THR A 48 7.04 -5.77 -9.04
N VAL A 49 7.01 -5.76 -10.37
CA VAL A 49 5.87 -5.25 -11.14
C VAL A 49 4.99 -6.42 -11.55
N ARG A 50 3.70 -6.37 -11.18
CA ARG A 50 2.70 -7.37 -11.57
C ARG A 50 1.69 -6.75 -12.52
N THR A 51 1.54 -7.38 -13.69
CA THR A 51 0.53 -6.99 -14.68
C THR A 51 -0.71 -7.86 -14.49
N ALA A 52 -1.73 -7.33 -13.81
CA ALA A 52 -3.02 -7.98 -13.64
C ALA A 52 -4.11 -6.93 -13.32
N PRO A 53 -5.39 -7.23 -13.58
CA PRO A 53 -6.47 -6.45 -12.99
C PRO A 53 -6.37 -6.50 -11.46
N VAL A 54 -6.38 -5.33 -10.80
CA VAL A 54 -6.14 -5.22 -9.35
C VAL A 54 -7.10 -6.09 -8.54
N ALA A 55 -8.40 -6.05 -8.86
CA ALA A 55 -9.40 -6.87 -8.18
C ALA A 55 -9.12 -8.39 -8.30
N VAL A 56 -8.59 -8.83 -9.44
CA VAL A 56 -8.22 -10.25 -9.63
C VAL A 56 -6.95 -10.59 -8.85
N TYR A 57 -5.97 -9.69 -8.81
CA TYR A 57 -4.75 -9.87 -8.04
C TYR A 57 -5.06 -10.00 -6.55
N LEU A 58 -5.85 -9.08 -5.99
CA LEU A 58 -6.18 -9.08 -4.56
C LEU A 58 -6.92 -10.37 -4.13
N ARG A 59 -7.80 -10.92 -4.96
CA ARG A 59 -8.53 -12.16 -4.64
C ARG A 59 -7.70 -13.43 -4.75
N ARG A 60 -6.47 -13.35 -5.28
CA ARG A 60 -5.62 -14.51 -5.61
C ARG A 60 -4.33 -14.53 -4.80
N ARG A 61 -4.32 -13.92 -3.62
CA ARG A 61 -3.18 -13.98 -2.71
C ARG A 61 -2.74 -15.42 -2.49
N ARG A 62 -1.46 -15.69 -2.67
CA ARG A 62 -0.87 -16.98 -2.33
C ARG A 62 -0.41 -17.00 -0.88
N ALA A 63 -0.36 -18.18 -0.27
CA ALA A 63 0.02 -18.33 1.13
C ALA A 63 1.46 -17.88 1.44
N ASP A 64 2.34 -17.90 0.43
CA ASP A 64 3.74 -17.49 0.50
C ASP A 64 3.96 -15.97 0.29
N GLU A 65 2.93 -15.22 -0.12
CA GLU A 65 3.04 -13.76 -0.27
C GLU A 65 2.92 -13.08 1.11
N PRO A 66 3.94 -12.37 1.61
CA PRO A 66 3.85 -11.72 2.92
C PRO A 66 2.78 -10.63 2.94
N PRO A 67 2.12 -10.39 4.08
CA PRO A 67 1.23 -9.25 4.23
C PRO A 67 2.02 -7.92 4.25
N TYR A 68 1.36 -6.82 3.90
CA TYR A 68 1.95 -5.49 3.78
C TYR A 68 1.68 -4.63 5.01
N GLU A 69 2.71 -3.90 5.45
CA GLU A 69 2.62 -2.86 6.48
C GLU A 69 2.19 -1.50 5.90
N LEU A 70 2.40 -1.28 4.60
CA LEU A 70 2.10 -0.02 3.93
C LEU A 70 1.56 -0.28 2.52
N VAL A 71 0.37 0.23 2.25
CA VAL A 71 -0.28 0.09 0.93
C VAL A 71 -0.66 1.45 0.38
N PHE A 72 -0.33 1.69 -0.89
CA PHE A 72 -0.72 2.89 -1.62
C PHE A 72 -1.77 2.54 -2.68
N LEU A 73 -2.93 3.20 -2.61
CA LEU A 73 -3.99 3.10 -3.60
C LEU A 73 -4.17 4.45 -4.30
N ASP A 74 -3.93 4.45 -5.61
CA ASP A 74 -4.13 5.60 -6.48
C ASP A 74 -4.99 5.17 -7.68
N PRO A 75 -6.28 4.85 -7.44
CA PRO A 75 -7.17 4.45 -8.52
C PRO A 75 -7.39 5.64 -9.48
N PRO A 76 -7.62 5.39 -10.79
CA PRO A 76 -7.92 6.46 -11.73
C PRO A 76 -9.04 7.39 -11.24
N TYR A 77 -8.96 8.70 -11.50
CA TYR A 77 -9.88 9.72 -10.96
C TYR A 77 -11.39 9.45 -11.20
N GLY A 78 -11.74 8.71 -12.25
CA GLY A 78 -13.11 8.29 -12.57
C GLY A 78 -13.51 6.92 -12.02
N PHE A 79 -12.68 6.28 -11.19
CA PHE A 79 -12.97 4.96 -10.64
C PHE A 79 -14.10 5.07 -9.61
N ALA A 80 -15.29 4.65 -10.03
CA ALA A 80 -16.51 4.80 -9.26
C ALA A 80 -16.58 3.81 -8.08
N GLU A 81 -17.48 4.11 -7.14
CA GLU A 81 -18.08 3.08 -6.28
C GLU A 81 -19.07 2.25 -7.10
N PRO A 82 -19.37 0.98 -6.75
CA PRO A 82 -18.83 0.15 -5.65
C PRO A 82 -17.43 -0.53 -5.78
N PRO A 83 -16.77 -0.61 -6.96
CA PRO A 83 -15.53 -1.38 -7.10
C PRO A 83 -14.38 -0.99 -6.17
N LEU A 84 -14.26 0.29 -5.79
CA LEU A 84 -13.21 0.72 -4.86
C LEU A 84 -13.42 0.14 -3.46
N SER A 85 -14.64 0.23 -2.93
CA SER A 85 -15.00 -0.40 -1.66
C SER A 85 -14.71 -1.91 -1.67
N ALA A 86 -15.00 -2.61 -2.78
CA ALA A 86 -14.68 -4.03 -2.93
C ALA A 86 -13.16 -4.30 -2.91
N CYS A 87 -12.34 -3.47 -3.57
CA CYS A 87 -10.88 -3.60 -3.50
C CYS A 87 -10.35 -3.40 -2.07
N LEU A 88 -10.92 -2.48 -1.30
CA LEU A 88 -10.51 -2.23 0.09
C LEU A 88 -10.87 -3.42 0.99
N ALA A 89 -12.04 -4.03 0.78
CA ALA A 89 -12.42 -5.27 1.45
C ALA A 89 -11.53 -6.47 1.05
N ASP A 90 -11.19 -6.60 -0.25
CA ASP A 90 -10.29 -7.67 -0.72
C ASP A 90 -8.87 -7.48 -0.14
N LEU A 91 -8.42 -6.23 0.09
CA LEU A 91 -7.14 -5.93 0.76
C LEU A 91 -7.16 -6.36 2.23
N ASP A 92 -8.23 -5.99 2.94
CA ASP A 92 -8.45 -6.33 4.35
C ASP A 92 -8.47 -7.84 4.60
N ALA A 93 -9.02 -8.61 3.67
CA ALA A 93 -9.20 -10.06 3.80
C ALA A 93 -7.89 -10.87 3.88
N GLY A 94 -6.73 -10.28 3.62
CA GLY A 94 -5.48 -11.02 3.80
C GLY A 94 -4.19 -10.36 3.32
N TRP A 95 -4.22 -9.12 2.85
CA TRP A 95 -3.01 -8.44 2.38
C TRP A 95 -2.40 -7.49 3.40
N LEU A 96 -3.07 -7.20 4.50
CA LEU A 96 -2.56 -6.32 5.54
C LEU A 96 -1.90 -7.13 6.65
N ALA A 97 -0.84 -6.56 7.22
CA ALA A 97 -0.23 -7.13 8.42
C ALA A 97 -1.29 -7.22 9.54
N PRO A 98 -1.15 -8.14 10.52
CA PRO A 98 -2.11 -8.23 11.63
C PRO A 98 -2.23 -6.94 12.45
N GLU A 99 -1.16 -6.14 12.50
CA GLU A 99 -1.10 -4.89 13.25
C GLU A 99 -0.12 -3.90 12.59
N GLY A 100 -0.26 -2.62 12.93
CA GLY A 100 0.69 -1.57 12.54
C GLY A 100 0.60 -1.11 11.09
N TRP A 101 -0.36 -1.60 10.31
CA TRP A 101 -0.46 -1.28 8.89
C TRP A 101 -0.90 0.17 8.66
N THR A 102 -0.67 0.65 7.44
CA THR A 102 -1.17 1.94 6.96
C THR A 102 -1.62 1.80 5.51
N VAL A 103 -2.84 2.24 5.24
CA VAL A 103 -3.38 2.31 3.88
C VAL A 103 -3.52 3.77 3.48
N VAL A 104 -2.89 4.17 2.38
CA VAL A 104 -2.96 5.52 1.84
C VAL A 104 -3.79 5.49 0.56
N LEU A 105 -4.94 6.16 0.58
CA LEU A 105 -5.81 6.28 -0.59
C LEU A 105 -5.76 7.71 -1.13
N THR A 106 -5.43 7.84 -2.41
CA THR A 106 -5.48 9.11 -3.15
C THR A 106 -6.74 9.17 -4.01
N ARG A 107 -7.50 10.26 -3.90
CA ARG A 107 -8.72 10.53 -4.68
C ARG A 107 -8.79 11.99 -5.08
N GLY A 108 -9.73 12.33 -5.98
CA GLY A 108 -10.14 13.73 -6.13
C GLY A 108 -10.92 14.18 -4.89
N HIS A 109 -10.73 15.41 -4.42
CA HIS A 109 -11.42 15.93 -3.23
C HIS A 109 -12.95 16.01 -3.39
N LYS A 110 -13.45 15.98 -4.64
CA LYS A 110 -14.88 15.94 -4.97
C LYS A 110 -15.40 14.52 -5.20
N SER A 111 -14.54 13.50 -5.16
CA SER A 111 -14.95 12.11 -5.29
C SER A 111 -15.71 11.67 -4.05
N SER A 112 -16.65 10.74 -4.21
CA SER A 112 -17.27 10.06 -3.07
C SER A 112 -16.20 9.34 -2.24
N LEU A 113 -16.39 9.35 -0.92
CA LEU A 113 -15.60 8.53 0.00
C LEU A 113 -16.01 7.06 -0.18
N PRO A 114 -15.05 6.12 -0.27
CA PRO A 114 -15.38 4.71 -0.33
C PRO A 114 -15.90 4.22 1.02
N THR A 115 -16.64 3.12 0.98
CA THR A 115 -16.89 2.33 2.19
C THR A 115 -15.63 1.53 2.50
N VAL A 116 -15.16 1.63 3.75
CA VAL A 116 -14.02 0.87 4.27
C VAL A 116 -14.49 -0.15 5.31
N PRO A 117 -13.72 -1.22 5.58
CA PRO A 117 -13.98 -2.12 6.69
C PRO A 117 -14.15 -1.35 8.00
N VAL A 118 -15.05 -1.82 8.87
CA VAL A 118 -15.47 -1.08 10.09
C VAL A 118 -14.33 -0.77 11.06
N HIS A 119 -13.32 -1.64 11.10
CA HIS A 119 -12.17 -1.48 12.00
C HIS A 119 -11.06 -0.62 11.37
N TRP A 120 -11.30 0.01 10.22
CA TRP A 120 -10.38 0.99 9.64
C TRP A 120 -10.75 2.39 10.09
N ALA A 121 -9.82 3.07 10.75
CA ALA A 121 -10.01 4.45 11.16
C ALA A 121 -9.23 5.41 10.24
N THR A 122 -9.87 6.49 9.83
CA THR A 122 -9.19 7.62 9.18
C THR A 122 -8.29 8.33 10.20
N ARG A 123 -6.97 8.21 10.01
CA ARG A 123 -5.97 8.86 10.88
C ARG A 123 -5.59 10.25 10.40
N ARG A 124 -5.58 10.47 9.09
CA ARG A 124 -5.22 11.77 8.52
C ARG A 124 -5.86 11.96 7.15
N GLN A 125 -6.21 13.20 6.86
CA GLN A 125 -6.54 13.65 5.51
C GLN A 125 -5.65 14.81 5.11
N LEU A 126 -5.14 14.77 3.88
CA LEU A 126 -4.27 15.78 3.31
C LEU A 126 -4.83 16.21 1.96
N ARG A 127 -4.93 17.52 1.74
CA ARG A 127 -5.46 18.08 0.49
C ARG A 127 -4.37 18.87 -0.23
N TYR A 128 -4.16 18.55 -1.49
CA TYR A 128 -3.20 19.22 -2.38
C TYR A 128 -3.88 19.54 -3.70
N GLY A 129 -4.29 20.80 -3.87
CA GLY A 129 -5.11 21.21 -5.02
C GLY A 129 -6.39 20.37 -5.10
N ASP A 130 -6.51 19.60 -6.18
CA ASP A 130 -7.65 18.72 -6.43
C ASP A 130 -7.52 17.33 -5.79
N SER A 131 -6.35 16.95 -5.28
CA SER A 131 -6.09 15.65 -4.68
C SER A 131 -6.38 15.65 -3.18
N LEU A 132 -7.04 14.58 -2.71
CA LEU A 132 -7.28 14.24 -1.31
C LEU A 132 -6.60 12.90 -1.01
N LEU A 133 -5.63 12.91 -0.11
CA LEU A 133 -5.04 11.70 0.44
C LEU A 133 -5.73 11.40 1.77
N THR A 134 -6.19 10.16 1.94
CA THR A 134 -6.73 9.66 3.19
C THR A 134 -5.85 8.53 3.70
N LEU A 135 -5.37 8.65 4.94
CA LEU A 135 -4.57 7.65 5.62
C LEU A 135 -5.49 6.87 6.57
N TYR A 136 -5.62 5.57 6.33
CA TYR A 136 -6.31 4.63 7.20
C TYR A 136 -5.31 3.80 8.00
N ARG A 137 -5.67 3.47 9.24
CA ARG A 137 -4.97 2.49 10.08
C ARG A 137 -6.00 1.68 10.87
N GLU A 138 -5.57 0.58 11.49
CA GLU A 138 -6.45 -0.18 12.37
C GLU A 138 -7.00 0.70 13.50
N ASP A 139 -8.27 0.51 13.84
CA ASP A 139 -8.88 1.16 14.97
C ASP A 139 -8.59 0.41 16.25
N ARG A 140 -7.67 0.95 17.07
CA ARG A 140 -7.20 0.29 18.30
C ARG A 140 -8.09 0.55 19.53
N TRP A 141 -9.32 1.01 19.29
CA TRP A 141 -10.34 1.31 20.31
C TRP A 141 -11.68 0.59 20.07
N ALA A 142 -11.74 -0.30 19.08
CA ALA A 142 -12.89 -1.17 18.81
C ALA A 142 -12.84 -2.45 19.65
#